data_AF-A0A553IFY8-F1
#
_entry.id   AF-A0A553IFY8-F1
#
_cell.length_a   1.000
_cell.length_b   1.000
_cell.length_c   1.000
_cell.angle_alpha   90.00
_cell.angle_beta   90.00
_cell.angle_gamma   90.00
#
_symmetry.space_group_name_H-M   'P 1'
#
loop_
_entity.id
_entity.type
_entity.pdbx_description
1 polymer ?
#
loop_
_entity_poly.entity_id
_entity_poly.type
_entity_poly.pdbx_seq_one_letter_code
_entity_poly.pdbx_strand_id
1 'polypeptide(L)'
;MNKTLLTISQVFVAIAAAVIGIYALIFMFVLGQIESDVTFNIVGLVMFIIVGFNIFVFIRIGQAKDNPYMKTEIIIYSIILLLTSNILGGVFALLGVLLEDNGQTQSESSSLEKRLKDLDNLFDKGLITLDEYHERRKKIIESV
;
A
#
# COMPACT_ATOMS: atom_id res chain seq x y z
N MET A 1 4.94 -6.62 -6.19
CA MET A 1 3.97 -5.74 -5.51
C MET A 1 2.74 -5.65 -6.39
N ASN A 2 1.53 -5.62 -5.81
CA ASN A 2 0.30 -5.72 -6.56
C ASN A 2 0.12 -4.46 -7.42
N LYS A 3 0.38 -4.62 -8.72
CA LYS A 3 0.39 -3.53 -9.71
C LYS A 3 -0.96 -2.83 -9.82
N THR A 4 -2.05 -3.54 -9.63
CA THR A 4 -3.41 -2.99 -9.68
C THR A 4 -3.64 -2.01 -8.53
N LEU A 5 -3.30 -2.41 -7.31
CA LEU A 5 -3.45 -1.56 -6.12
C LEU A 5 -2.52 -0.34 -6.15
N LEU A 6 -1.29 -0.52 -6.62
CA LEU A 6 -0.36 0.60 -6.85
C LEU A 6 -0.89 1.58 -7.92
N THR A 7 -1.56 1.07 -8.96
CA THR A 7 -2.17 1.92 -9.98
C THR A 7 -3.35 2.70 -9.42
N ILE A 8 -4.20 2.07 -8.62
CA ILE A 8 -5.32 2.73 -7.94
C ILE A 8 -4.80 3.83 -7.01
N SER A 9 -3.78 3.53 -6.20
CA SER A 9 -3.11 4.53 -5.35
C SER A 9 -2.58 5.71 -6.16
N GLN A 10 -1.89 5.43 -7.27
CA GLN A 10 -1.34 6.45 -8.16
C GLN A 10 -2.44 7.37 -8.71
N VAL A 11 -3.62 6.85 -9.06
CA VAL A 11 -4.76 7.65 -9.51
C VAL A 11 -5.27 8.57 -8.39
N PHE A 12 -5.41 8.08 -7.16
CA PHE A 12 -5.82 8.92 -6.02
C PHE A 12 -4.81 10.04 -5.74
N VAL A 13 -3.51 9.72 -5.77
CA VAL A 13 -2.46 10.74 -5.59
C VAL A 13 -2.52 11.79 -6.69
N ALA A 14 -2.74 11.39 -7.95
CA ALA A 14 -2.89 12.32 -9.07
C ALA A 14 -4.11 13.24 -8.92
N ILE A 15 -5.26 12.68 -8.53
CA ILE A 15 -6.49 13.46 -8.30
C ILE A 15 -6.25 14.47 -7.17
N ALA A 16 -5.66 14.05 -6.06
CA ALA A 16 -5.35 14.96 -4.96
C ALA A 16 -4.37 16.07 -5.37
N ALA A 17 -3.32 15.73 -6.12
CA ALA A 17 -2.37 16.72 -6.66
C ALA A 17 -3.07 17.74 -7.57
N ALA A 18 -3.97 17.28 -8.45
CA ALA A 18 -4.74 18.14 -9.33
C ALA A 18 -5.69 19.05 -8.56
N VAL A 19 -6.42 18.52 -7.57
CA VAL A 19 -7.33 19.30 -6.72
C VAL A 19 -6.57 20.38 -5.94
N ILE A 20 -5.48 20.00 -5.25
CA ILE A 20 -4.66 20.96 -4.48
C ILE A 20 -4.04 21.99 -5.43
N GLY A 21 -3.58 21.58 -6.62
CA GLY A 21 -3.02 22.48 -7.63
C GLY A 21 -4.03 23.51 -8.14
N ILE A 22 -5.27 23.08 -8.43
CA ILE A 22 -6.35 23.98 -8.83
C ILE A 22 -6.66 24.96 -7.69
N TYR A 23 -6.76 24.48 -6.44
CA TYR A 23 -6.95 25.35 -5.28
C TYR A 23 -5.81 26.36 -5.12
N ALA A 24 -4.56 25.93 -5.27
CA ALA A 24 -3.39 26.81 -5.19
C ALA A 24 -3.42 27.91 -6.27
N LEU A 25 -3.80 27.55 -7.51
CA LEU A 25 -3.92 28.50 -8.61
C LEU A 25 -5.05 29.51 -8.38
N ILE A 26 -6.24 29.03 -7.96
CA ILE A 26 -7.37 29.92 -7.64
C ILE A 26 -7.00 30.84 -6.48
N PHE A 27 -6.37 30.31 -5.43
CA PHE A 27 -5.95 31.08 -4.26
C PHE A 27 -4.98 32.20 -4.66
N MET A 28 -3.94 31.88 -5.46
CA MET A 28 -3.01 32.87 -6.02
C MET A 28 -3.71 33.91 -6.88
N PHE A 29 -4.61 33.48 -7.78
CA PHE A 29 -5.27 34.37 -8.71
C PHE A 29 -6.25 35.32 -8.02
N VAL A 30 -7.06 34.82 -7.09
CA VAL A 30 -8.08 35.63 -6.40
C VAL A 30 -7.44 36.53 -5.35
N LEU A 31 -6.55 36.01 -4.50
CA LEU A 31 -6.00 36.78 -3.39
C LEU A 31 -4.83 37.67 -3.82
N GLY A 32 -4.05 37.27 -4.82
CA GLY A 32 -2.98 38.10 -5.37
C GLY A 32 -3.49 39.39 -6.03
N GLN A 33 -4.77 39.47 -6.36
CA GLN A 33 -5.42 40.69 -6.87
C GLN A 33 -5.93 41.60 -5.74
N ILE A 34 -6.14 41.07 -4.53
CA ILE A 34 -6.79 41.77 -3.43
C ILE A 34 -5.76 42.34 -2.46
N GLU A 35 -4.72 41.57 -2.09
CA GLU A 35 -3.64 42.04 -1.23
C GLU A 35 -2.29 41.42 -1.63
N SER A 36 -1.28 42.26 -1.89
CA SER A 36 0.09 41.83 -2.19
C SER A 36 0.92 41.62 -0.93
N ASP A 37 0.33 41.13 0.16
CA ASP A 37 1.05 40.93 1.41
C ASP A 37 2.02 39.73 1.29
N VAL A 38 3.18 39.86 1.93
CA VAL A 38 4.27 38.86 1.90
C VAL A 38 3.76 37.50 2.42
N THR A 39 2.85 37.53 3.40
CA THR A 39 2.25 36.33 4.00
C THR A 39 1.46 35.49 2.97
N PHE A 40 0.72 36.13 2.05
CA PHE A 40 -0.06 35.42 1.02
C PHE A 40 0.83 34.71 0.00
N ASN A 41 1.94 35.35 -0.39
CA ASN A 41 2.93 34.75 -1.28
C ASN A 41 3.58 33.51 -0.65
N ILE A 42 3.86 33.54 0.66
CA ILE A 42 4.43 32.40 1.39
C ILE A 42 3.44 31.24 1.40
N VAL A 43 2.16 31.47 1.70
CA VAL A 43 1.14 30.42 1.70
C VAL A 43 0.97 29.79 0.31
N GLY A 44 0.94 30.61 -0.74
CA GLY A 44 0.89 30.13 -2.12
C GLY A 44 2.10 29.26 -2.47
N LEU A 45 3.31 29.68 -2.09
CA LEU A 45 4.53 28.92 -2.30
C LEU A 45 4.52 27.57 -1.58
N VAL A 46 4.06 27.53 -0.32
CA VAL A 46 3.92 26.28 0.45
C VAL A 46 2.94 25.32 -0.23
N MET A 47 1.81 25.83 -0.75
CA MET A 47 0.86 25.00 -1.51
C MET A 47 1.49 24.39 -2.77
N PHE A 48 2.29 25.15 -3.52
CA PHE A 48 3.03 24.61 -4.67
C PHE A 48 4.04 23.54 -4.29
N ILE A 49 4.74 23.69 -3.15
CA ILE A 49 5.64 22.65 -2.63
C ILE A 49 4.86 21.37 -2.34
N ILE A 50 3.67 21.47 -1.72
CA ILE A 50 2.81 20.31 -1.42
C ILE A 50 2.37 19.62 -2.71
N VAL A 51 1.98 20.38 -3.74
CA VAL A 51 1.63 19.82 -5.07
C VAL A 51 2.83 19.10 -5.68
N GLY A 52 4.02 19.73 -5.67
CA GLY A 52 5.25 19.15 -6.17
C GLY A 52 5.61 17.84 -5.45
N PHE A 53 5.41 17.77 -4.13
CA PHE A 53 5.60 16.55 -3.35
C PHE A 53 4.64 15.44 -3.79
N ASN A 54 3.34 15.74 -4.01
CA ASN A 54 2.38 14.74 -4.48
C ASN A 54 2.74 14.22 -5.88
N ILE A 55 3.21 15.09 -6.78
CA ILE A 55 3.69 14.69 -8.12
C ILE A 55 4.94 13.80 -8.00
N PHE A 56 5.86 14.14 -7.12
CA PHE A 56 7.05 13.34 -6.87
C PHE A 56 6.70 11.93 -6.36
N VAL A 57 5.78 11.84 -5.40
CA VAL A 57 5.27 10.55 -4.90
C VAL A 57 4.56 9.76 -6.01
N PHE A 58 3.77 10.43 -6.86
CA PHE A 58 3.14 9.81 -8.02
C PHE A 58 4.16 9.13 -8.95
N ILE A 59 5.29 9.81 -9.24
CA ILE A 59 6.36 9.27 -10.09
C ILE A 59 7.01 8.06 -9.41
N ARG A 60 7.32 8.17 -8.11
CA ARG A 60 7.94 7.08 -7.32
C ARG A 60 7.05 5.84 -7.24
N ILE A 61 5.73 6.01 -7.04
CA ILE A 61 4.77 4.92 -7.06
C ILE A 61 4.72 4.25 -8.44
N GLY A 62 4.80 5.04 -9.51
CA GLY A 62 4.91 4.53 -10.88
C GLY A 62 6.15 3.66 -11.08
N GLN A 63 7.33 4.13 -10.66
CA GLN A 63 8.61 3.43 -10.82
C GLN A 63 8.68 2.10 -10.07
N ALA A 64 8.08 2.01 -8.88
CA ALA A 64 8.13 0.77 -8.11
C ALA A 64 7.25 -0.36 -8.66
N LYS A 65 6.39 -0.08 -9.66
CA LYS A 65 5.69 -1.16 -10.38
C LYS A 65 6.65 -2.06 -11.15
N ASP A 66 7.79 -1.50 -11.55
CA ASP A 66 8.81 -2.17 -12.34
C ASP A 66 10.09 -2.44 -11.54
N ASN A 67 10.27 -1.78 -10.38
CA ASN A 67 11.43 -1.96 -9.52
C ASN A 67 11.07 -2.61 -8.15
N PRO A 68 11.43 -3.89 -7.92
CA PRO A 68 11.15 -4.58 -6.66
C PRO A 68 11.98 -4.10 -5.47
N TYR A 69 13.09 -3.38 -5.70
CA TYR A 69 13.94 -2.84 -4.62
C TYR A 69 13.34 -1.59 -3.96
N MET A 70 12.29 -0.99 -4.56
CA MET A 70 11.64 0.23 -4.04
C MET A 70 10.53 -0.04 -3.01
N LYS A 71 10.35 -1.29 -2.55
CA LYS A 71 9.31 -1.66 -1.57
C LYS A 71 9.36 -0.81 -0.30
N THR A 72 10.53 -0.70 0.33
CA THR A 72 10.71 0.07 1.58
C THR A 72 10.43 1.55 1.38
N GLU A 73 10.84 2.09 0.23
CA GLU A 73 10.63 3.50 -0.12
C GLU A 73 9.13 3.81 -0.27
N ILE A 74 8.37 2.92 -0.92
CA ILE A 74 6.92 3.09 -1.02
C ILE A 74 6.21 2.96 0.31
N ILE A 75 6.66 2.09 1.21
CA ILE A 75 6.08 2.00 2.55
C ILE A 75 6.23 3.35 3.27
N ILE A 76 7.42 3.96 3.20
CA ILE A 76 7.67 5.28 3.79
C ILE A 76 6.75 6.33 3.16
N TYR A 77 6.65 6.39 1.82
CA TYR A 77 5.75 7.34 1.16
C TYR A 77 4.28 7.08 1.46
N SER A 78 3.87 5.83 1.64
CA SER A 78 2.51 5.47 2.01
C SER A 78 2.17 6.00 3.39
N ILE A 79 3.09 5.87 4.36
CA ILE A 79 2.93 6.43 5.70
C ILE A 79 2.83 7.96 5.64
N ILE A 80 3.67 8.61 4.84
CA ILE A 80 3.60 10.08 4.64
C ILE A 80 2.26 10.48 4.00
N LEU A 81 1.77 9.72 3.01
CA LEU A 81 0.46 9.96 2.39
C LEU A 81 -0.70 9.79 3.38
N LEU A 82 -0.60 8.85 4.33
CA LEU A 82 -1.58 8.66 5.40
C LEU A 82 -1.57 9.79 6.43
N LEU A 83 -0.39 10.34 6.75
CA LEU A 83 -0.25 11.49 7.65
C LEU A 83 -0.70 12.80 6.99
N THR A 84 -0.73 12.84 5.66
CA THR A 84 -1.22 13.97 4.88
C THR A 84 -2.67 13.75 4.46
N SER A 85 -3.25 14.69 3.71
CA SER A 85 -4.66 14.65 3.27
C SER A 85 -5.00 13.53 2.27
N ASN A 86 -4.09 12.60 2.02
CA ASN A 86 -4.15 11.64 0.92
C ASN A 86 -4.26 10.19 1.40
N ILE A 87 -5.14 9.98 2.37
CA ILE A 87 -5.31 8.71 3.11
C ILE A 87 -5.60 7.55 2.14
N LEU A 88 -6.52 7.74 1.19
CA LEU A 88 -6.87 6.71 0.20
C LEU A 88 -5.65 6.27 -0.62
N GLY A 89 -4.86 7.23 -1.12
CA GLY A 89 -3.62 6.94 -1.84
C GLY A 89 -2.63 6.14 -0.98
N GLY A 90 -2.47 6.54 0.29
CA GLY A 90 -1.60 5.86 1.24
C GLY A 90 -2.03 4.42 1.56
N VAL A 91 -3.31 4.19 1.83
CA VAL A 91 -3.86 2.84 2.11
C VAL A 91 -3.65 1.91 0.91
N PHE A 92 -4.00 2.35 -0.31
CA PHE A 92 -3.85 1.51 -1.49
C PHE A 92 -2.39 1.26 -1.88
N ALA A 93 -1.48 2.21 -1.64
CA ALA A 93 -0.05 2.00 -1.85
C ALA A 93 0.50 0.95 -0.87
N LEU A 94 0.14 1.06 0.41
CA LEU A 94 0.57 0.14 1.46
C LEU A 94 0.04 -1.28 1.23
N LEU A 95 -1.26 -1.41 0.89
CA LEU A 95 -1.86 -2.68 0.49
C LEU A 95 -1.20 -3.26 -0.76
N GLY A 96 -0.87 -2.42 -1.75
CA GLY A 96 -0.17 -2.83 -2.95
C GLY A 96 1.21 -3.44 -2.68
N VAL A 97 1.93 -2.95 -1.65
CA VAL A 97 3.20 -3.53 -1.24
C VAL A 97 3.02 -4.81 -0.43
N LEU A 98 2.11 -4.80 0.55
CA LEU A 98 1.97 -5.86 1.55
C LEU A 98 1.22 -7.10 1.05
N LEU A 99 0.25 -6.94 0.14
CA LEU A 99 -0.59 -8.07 -0.31
C LEU A 99 0.16 -9.08 -1.19
N GLU A 100 1.32 -8.75 -1.74
CA GLU A 100 2.11 -9.71 -2.50
C GLU A 100 3.03 -10.58 -1.63
N ASP A 101 3.35 -10.12 -0.41
CA ASP A 101 4.17 -10.88 0.54
C ASP A 101 3.40 -12.09 1.13
N ASN A 102 2.07 -12.05 1.07
CA ASN A 102 1.22 -13.20 1.42
C ASN A 102 1.12 -14.25 0.30
N GLY A 103 1.79 -14.05 -0.84
CA GLY A 103 1.65 -14.90 -2.03
C GLY A 103 2.92 -15.59 -2.52
N GLN A 104 4.12 -15.17 -2.11
CA GLN A 104 5.37 -15.65 -2.74
C GLN A 104 6.58 -15.84 -1.80
N THR A 105 6.34 -16.29 -0.56
CA THR A 105 7.43 -16.79 0.31
C THR A 105 7.06 -18.12 0.95
N GLN A 106 6.66 -19.08 0.12
CA GLN A 106 6.24 -20.41 0.56
C GLN A 106 6.62 -21.45 -0.50
N SER A 107 7.92 -21.48 -0.83
CA SER A 107 8.55 -22.53 -1.63
C SER A 107 8.55 -23.82 -0.81
N GLU A 108 7.63 -24.72 -1.15
CA GLU A 108 7.53 -26.15 -0.77
C GLU A 108 7.34 -26.52 0.71
N SER A 109 7.98 -25.87 1.68
CA SER A 109 7.83 -26.17 3.12
C SER A 109 6.45 -25.81 3.69
N SER A 110 5.77 -24.88 3.04
CA SER A 110 4.45 -24.37 3.43
C SER A 110 3.29 -25.31 3.21
N SER A 111 3.39 -26.18 2.21
CA SER A 111 2.28 -27.05 1.86
C SER A 111 2.09 -28.10 2.95
N LEU A 112 3.19 -28.58 3.51
CA LEU A 112 3.18 -29.54 4.62
C LEU A 112 2.73 -28.85 5.92
N GLU A 113 3.31 -27.70 6.28
CA GLU A 113 2.92 -26.99 7.49
C GLU A 113 1.46 -26.56 7.46
N LYS A 114 0.96 -26.10 6.30
CA LYS A 114 -0.45 -25.77 6.09
C LYS A 114 -1.35 -27.00 6.19
N ARG A 115 -0.97 -28.13 5.57
CA ARG A 115 -1.72 -29.40 5.68
C ARG A 115 -1.75 -29.94 7.11
N LEU A 116 -0.66 -29.81 7.85
CA LEU A 116 -0.61 -30.19 9.27
C LEU A 116 -1.48 -29.27 10.13
N LYS A 117 -1.42 -27.96 9.90
CA LYS A 117 -2.25 -26.98 10.61
C LYS A 117 -3.75 -27.16 10.33
N ASP A 118 -4.11 -27.47 9.09
CA ASP A 118 -5.49 -27.80 8.74
C ASP A 118 -5.96 -29.10 9.42
N LEU A 119 -5.08 -30.09 9.56
CA LEU A 119 -5.37 -31.33 10.29
C LEU A 119 -5.55 -31.08 11.80
N ASP A 120 -4.69 -30.27 12.41
CA ASP A 120 -4.79 -29.87 13.82
C ASP A 120 -6.13 -29.14 14.07
N ASN A 121 -6.49 -28.21 13.19
CA ASN A 121 -7.78 -27.50 13.28
C ASN A 121 -8.99 -28.43 13.19
N LEU A 122 -8.92 -29.54 12.44
CA LEU A 122 -10.01 -30.51 12.36
C LEU A 122 -10.11 -31.34 13.65
N PHE A 123 -8.98 -31.68 14.27
CA PHE A 123 -8.94 -32.39 15.54
C PHE A 123 -9.43 -31.52 16.69
N ASP A 124 -8.96 -30.27 16.78
CA ASP A 124 -9.37 -29.30 17.80
C ASP A 124 -10.87 -28.98 17.75
N LYS A 125 -11.46 -29.04 16.55
CA LYS A 125 -12.91 -28.88 16.35
C LYS A 125 -13.71 -30.17 16.61
N GLY A 126 -13.04 -31.26 16.98
CA GLY A 126 -13.66 -32.57 17.23
C GLY A 126 -14.28 -33.21 15.98
N LEU A 127 -13.86 -32.79 14.78
CA LEU A 127 -14.38 -33.29 13.50
C LEU A 127 -13.74 -34.62 13.07
N ILE A 128 -12.61 -34.97 13.67
CA ILE A 128 -11.89 -36.23 13.45
C ILE A 128 -11.48 -36.84 14.79
N THR A 129 -11.34 -38.16 14.83
CA THR A 129 -10.89 -38.88 16.03
C THR A 129 -9.36 -38.87 16.16
N LEU A 130 -8.85 -39.19 17.35
CA LEU A 130 -7.40 -39.25 17.62
C LEU A 130 -6.68 -40.28 16.72
N ASP A 131 -7.31 -41.42 16.46
CA ASP A 131 -6.76 -42.46 15.57
C ASP A 131 -6.67 -41.96 14.12
N GLU A 132 -7.70 -41.27 13.63
CA GLU A 132 -7.75 -40.74 12.27
C GLU A 132 -6.77 -39.57 12.09
N TYR A 133 -6.57 -38.75 13.12
CA TYR A 133 -5.54 -37.73 13.16
C TYR A 133 -4.14 -38.33 12.96
N HIS A 134 -3.80 -39.38 13.70
CA HIS A 134 -2.48 -40.03 13.59
C HIS A 134 -2.25 -40.65 12.20
N GLU A 135 -3.26 -41.29 11.63
CA GLU A 135 -3.16 -41.87 10.28
C GLU A 135 -2.95 -40.81 9.21
N ARG A 136 -3.71 -39.70 9.27
CA ARG A 136 -3.59 -38.59 8.31
C ARG A 136 -2.27 -37.83 8.47
N ARG A 137 -1.81 -37.61 9.70
CA ARG A 137 -0.51 -36.99 9.98
C ARG A 137 0.65 -37.81 9.41
N LYS A 138 0.59 -39.14 9.57
CA LYS A 138 1.58 -40.06 8.99
C LYS A 138 1.60 -39.99 7.46
N LYS A 139 0.43 -40.02 6.81
CA LYS A 139 0.30 -39.87 5.33
C LYS A 139 0.84 -38.54 4.81
N ILE A 140 0.66 -37.44 5.54
CA ILE A 140 1.17 -36.12 5.15
C ILE A 140 2.70 -36.10 5.23
N ILE A 141 3.29 -36.68 6.27
CA ILE A 141 4.76 -36.74 6.45
C ILE A 141 5.41 -37.70 5.44
N GLU A 142 4.76 -38.83 5.12
CA GLU A 142 5.24 -39.80 4.11
C GLU A 142 5.05 -39.33 2.66
N SER A 143 4.29 -38.27 2.42
CA SER A 143 4.05 -37.70 1.08
C SER A 143 5.11 -36.69 0.63
N VAL A 144 6.19 -36.56 1.39
CA VAL A 144 7.38 -35.76 1.11
C VAL A 144 8.54 -36.69 0.77
#